data_AF-A0A660YIH9-F1
#
_entry.id   AF-A0A660YIH9-F1
#
_cell.length_a   1.000
_cell.length_b   1.000
_cell.length_c   1.000
_cell.angle_alpha   90.00
_cell.angle_beta   90.00
_cell.angle_gamma   90.00
#
_symmetry.space_group_name_H-M   'P 1'
#
loop_
_entity.id
_entity.type
_entity.pdbx_description
1 polymer ?
#
loop_
_entity_poly.entity_id
_entity_poly.type
_entity_poly.pdbx_seq_one_letter_code
_entity_poly.pdbx_strand_id
1 'polypeptide(L)'
;MKSQRIKEKEQSIRIIIRDEKSINNAVYKAKVAAQNCGFSIIDSTLIATAASELARNVLVHGAGGEVSIIILNSNGMSGVEIIAEDKGPGISDVEQAFKDGYSTRGTLGVGLPAVKR
;
A
#
# COMPACT_ATOMS: atom_id res chain seq x y z
N MET A 1 12.84 7.40 24.96
CA MET A 1 12.46 6.00 25.27
C MET A 1 12.53 5.21 23.97
N LYS A 2 13.51 4.32 23.83
CA LYS A 2 13.70 3.49 22.63
C LYS A 2 12.80 2.28 22.75
N SER A 3 11.69 2.27 22.02
CA SER A 3 10.81 1.09 21.93
C SER A 3 11.49 0.05 21.05
N GLN A 4 12.22 -0.87 21.67
CA GLN A 4 12.68 -2.11 21.05
C GLN A 4 11.45 -2.95 20.67
N ARG A 5 11.00 -2.82 19.42
CA ARG A 5 10.02 -3.75 18.84
C ARG A 5 10.70 -5.10 18.62
N ILE A 6 9.99 -6.13 19.07
CA ILE A 6 10.36 -7.54 19.03
C ILE A 6 10.60 -7.93 17.56
N LYS A 7 11.79 -8.48 17.27
CA LYS A 7 12.14 -8.98 15.94
C LYS A 7 11.44 -10.31 15.67
N GLU A 8 10.16 -10.27 15.32
CA GLU A 8 9.53 -11.38 14.58
C GLU A 8 9.93 -11.27 13.10
N LYS A 9 10.04 -12.39 12.39
CA LYS A 9 10.57 -12.44 11.02
C LYS A 9 9.70 -11.60 10.07
N GLU A 10 10.13 -10.37 9.80
CA GLU A 10 9.55 -9.49 8.79
C GLU A 10 9.98 -9.97 7.40
N GLN A 11 9.09 -10.67 6.69
CA GLN A 11 9.29 -10.88 5.27
C GLN A 11 8.82 -9.63 4.53
N SER A 12 9.77 -8.87 3.97
CA SER A 12 9.49 -7.67 3.19
C SER A 12 9.78 -7.88 1.70
N ILE A 13 8.89 -7.36 0.86
CA ILE A 13 9.02 -7.35 -0.61
C ILE A 13 9.05 -5.88 -1.01
N ARG A 14 10.15 -5.43 -1.63
CA ARG A 14 10.26 -4.08 -2.17
C ARG A 14 10.13 -4.08 -3.68
N ILE A 15 9.39 -3.13 -4.20
CA ILE A 15 9.10 -3.00 -5.62
C ILE A 15 9.33 -1.54 -5.99
N ILE A 16 10.30 -1.32 -6.88
CA ILE A 16 10.53 0.00 -7.47
C ILE A 16 9.42 0.29 -8.46
N ILE A 17 8.72 1.41 -8.24
CA ILE A 17 7.63 1.86 -9.09
C ILE A 17 8.17 2.83 -10.12
N ARG A 18 8.10 2.43 -11.39
CA ARG A 18 8.60 3.21 -12.54
C ARG A 18 7.71 3.14 -13.78
N ASP A 19 6.79 2.18 -13.83
CA ASP A 19 5.90 1.93 -14.96
C ASP A 19 4.65 1.13 -14.51
N GLU A 20 3.69 0.94 -15.40
CA GLU A 20 2.48 0.15 -15.11
C GLU A 20 2.78 -1.32 -14.77
N LYS A 21 3.87 -1.90 -15.28
CA LYS A 21 4.25 -3.28 -14.96
C LYS A 21 4.66 -3.42 -13.50
N SER A 22 5.38 -2.42 -12.97
CA SER A 22 5.74 -2.38 -11.55
C SER A 22 4.52 -2.21 -10.63
N ILE A 23 3.49 -1.46 -11.06
CA ILE A 23 2.20 -1.38 -10.36
C ILE A 23 1.53 -2.75 -10.32
N ASN A 24 1.39 -3.42 -11.47
CA ASN A 24 0.76 -4.74 -11.54
C ASN A 24 1.50 -5.78 -10.69
N ASN A 25 2.84 -5.70 -10.63
CA ASN A 25 3.64 -6.54 -9.75
C ASN A 25 3.34 -6.25 -8.27
N ALA A 26 3.23 -4.99 -7.86
CA ALA A 26 2.87 -4.63 -6.49
C ALA A 26 1.47 -5.13 -6.11
N VAL A 27 0.48 -4.96 -6.98
CA VAL A 27 -0.89 -5.48 -6.79
C VAL A 27 -0.89 -6.99 -6.61
N TYR A 28 -0.20 -7.71 -7.50
CA TYR A 28 -0.10 -9.17 -7.42
C TYR A 28 0.57 -9.63 -6.12
N LYS A 29 1.70 -9.02 -5.76
CA LYS A 29 2.45 -9.39 -4.55
C LYS A 29 1.67 -9.07 -3.27
N ALA A 30 0.94 -7.95 -3.23
CA ALA A 30 0.10 -7.59 -2.09
C ALA A 30 -1.05 -8.58 -1.91
N LYS A 31 -1.72 -8.97 -3.01
CA LYS A 31 -2.78 -9.97 -2.99
C LYS A 31 -2.29 -11.33 -2.48
N VAL A 32 -1.15 -11.80 -2.99
CA VAL A 32 -0.54 -13.07 -2.57
C VAL A 32 -0.12 -13.01 -1.10
N ALA A 33 0.47 -11.91 -0.64
CA ALA A 33 0.82 -11.73 0.76
C ALA A 33 -0.42 -11.77 1.68
N ALA A 34 -1.51 -11.12 1.29
CA ALA A 34 -2.77 -11.18 2.03
C ALA A 34 -3.34 -12.59 2.10
N GLN A 35 -3.35 -13.32 0.98
CA GLN A 35 -3.79 -14.72 0.96
C GLN A 35 -2.94 -15.60 1.87
N ASN A 36 -1.61 -15.40 1.88
CA ASN A 36 -0.70 -16.12 2.76
C ASN A 36 -0.90 -15.80 4.25
N CYS A 37 -1.45 -14.63 4.57
CA CYS A 37 -1.83 -14.24 5.92
C CYS A 37 -3.25 -14.74 6.31
N GLY A 38 -3.94 -15.46 5.44
CA GLY A 38 -5.27 -16.03 5.72
C GLY A 38 -6.44 -15.08 5.46
N PHE A 39 -6.23 -13.95 4.80
CA PHE A 39 -7.33 -13.04 4.43
C PHE A 39 -8.29 -13.71 3.43
N SER A 40 -9.57 -13.35 3.51
CA SER A 40 -10.58 -13.81 2.55
C SER A 40 -10.24 -13.35 1.13
N ILE A 41 -10.87 -13.96 0.12
CA ILE A 41 -10.72 -13.55 -1.28
C ILE A 41 -11.16 -12.08 -1.47
N ILE A 42 -12.21 -11.68 -0.77
CA ILE A 42 -12.76 -10.32 -0.81
C ILE A 42 -11.74 -9.36 -0.19
N ASP A 43 -11.26 -9.64 1.01
CA ASP A 43 -10.29 -8.77 1.70
C ASP A 43 -8.95 -8.69 0.96
N SER A 44 -8.47 -9.81 0.42
CA SER A 44 -7.27 -9.86 -0.40
C SER A 44 -7.40 -9.01 -1.67
N THR A 45 -8.61 -8.92 -2.23
CA THR A 45 -8.89 -8.06 -3.39
C THR A 45 -8.93 -6.59 -2.99
N LEU A 46 -9.54 -6.26 -1.85
CA LEU A 46 -9.53 -4.89 -1.30
C LEU A 46 -8.09 -4.40 -1.01
N ILE A 47 -7.26 -5.24 -0.41
CA ILE A 47 -5.84 -4.95 -0.15
C ILE A 47 -5.09 -4.72 -1.48
N ALA A 48 -5.35 -5.54 -2.50
CA ALA A 48 -4.76 -5.38 -3.82
C ALA A 48 -5.18 -4.06 -4.49
N THR A 49 -6.45 -3.66 -4.34
CA THR A 49 -6.93 -2.35 -4.80
C THR A 49 -6.24 -1.20 -4.08
N ALA A 50 -6.08 -1.27 -2.76
CA ALA A 50 -5.34 -0.27 -2.00
C ALA A 50 -3.88 -0.18 -2.47
N ALA A 51 -3.22 -1.32 -2.71
CA ALA A 51 -1.87 -1.37 -3.26
C ALA A 51 -1.78 -0.70 -4.65
N SER A 52 -2.81 -0.88 -5.49
CA SER A 52 -2.89 -0.26 -6.82
C SER A 52 -2.95 1.26 -6.72
N GLU A 53 -3.80 1.80 -5.85
CA GLU A 53 -3.95 3.25 -5.65
C GLU A 53 -2.65 3.86 -5.09
N LEU A 54 -2.04 3.21 -4.09
CA LEU A 54 -0.76 3.64 -3.53
C LEU A 54 0.36 3.65 -4.57
N ALA A 55 0.54 2.56 -5.32
CA ALA A 55 1.57 2.47 -6.37
C ALA A 55 1.31 3.46 -7.51
N ARG A 56 0.04 3.70 -7.87
CA ARG A 56 -0.33 4.71 -8.87
C ARG A 56 0.03 6.11 -8.40
N ASN A 57 -0.20 6.43 -7.13
CA ASN A 57 0.16 7.73 -6.57
C ASN A 57 1.68 7.95 -6.62
N VAL A 58 2.47 6.93 -6.25
CA VAL A 58 3.94 6.97 -6.35
C VAL A 58 4.39 7.25 -7.79
N LEU A 59 3.78 6.60 -8.78
CA LEU A 59 4.17 6.80 -10.18
C LEU A 59 3.74 8.18 -10.72
N VAL A 60 2.49 8.57 -10.50
CA VAL A 60 1.85 9.72 -11.14
C VAL A 60 2.20 11.03 -10.45
N HIS A 61 2.22 11.04 -9.12
CA HIS A 61 2.45 12.25 -8.32
C HIS A 61 3.88 12.32 -7.79
N GLY A 62 4.50 11.15 -7.57
CA GLY A 62 5.84 11.02 -7.01
C GLY A 62 7.01 11.04 -8.00
N ALA A 63 6.72 11.00 -9.31
CA ALA A 63 7.71 10.73 -10.38
C ALA A 63 8.46 9.40 -10.20
N GLY A 64 7.83 8.44 -9.52
CA GLY A 64 8.42 7.15 -9.14
C GLY A 64 8.84 7.08 -7.67
N GLY A 65 9.23 5.89 -7.24
CA GLY A 65 9.53 5.61 -5.83
C GLY A 65 9.53 4.11 -5.53
N GLU A 66 9.15 3.74 -4.32
CA GLU A 66 9.05 2.34 -3.91
C GLU A 66 7.75 2.01 -3.19
N VAL A 67 7.28 0.78 -3.39
CA VAL A 67 6.25 0.15 -2.56
C VAL A 67 6.87 -1.04 -1.84
N SER A 68 6.71 -1.06 -0.52
CA SER A 68 7.14 -2.13 0.37
C SER A 68 5.91 -2.86 0.91
N ILE A 69 5.91 -4.19 0.78
CA ILE A 69 4.88 -5.07 1.34
C ILE A 69 5.53 -5.90 2.43
N ILE A 70 5.00 -5.80 3.65
CA ILE A 70 5.57 -6.42 4.84
C ILE A 70 4.53 -7.37 5.44
N ILE A 71 4.92 -8.63 5.59
CA ILE A 71 4.12 -9.59 6.35
C ILE A 71 4.46 -9.42 7.83
N LEU A 72 3.45 -9.02 8.60
CA LEU A 72 3.53 -8.90 10.04
C LEU A 72 3.06 -10.20 10.67
N ASN A 73 3.81 -10.74 11.62
CA ASN A 73 3.40 -11.87 12.45
C ASN A 73 3.57 -11.45 13.90
N SER A 74 2.51 -11.46 14.69
CA SER A 74 2.56 -11.12 16.12
C SER A 74 1.46 -11.85 16.88
N ASN A 75 1.80 -12.47 18.01
CA ASN A 75 0.86 -13.17 18.90
C ASN A 75 -0.06 -14.19 18.19
N GLY A 76 0.45 -14.88 17.17
CA GLY A 76 -0.33 -15.84 16.38
C GLY A 76 -1.27 -15.22 15.35
N MET A 77 -1.25 -13.90 15.17
CA MET A 77 -1.97 -13.20 14.11
C MET A 77 -0.99 -12.80 12.99
N SER A 78 -1.40 -13.00 11.74
CA SER A 78 -0.68 -12.56 10.55
C SER A 78 -1.41 -11.38 9.89
N GLY A 79 -0.65 -10.40 9.42
CA GLY A 79 -1.16 -9.19 8.79
C GLY A 79 -0.27 -8.73 7.63
N VAL A 80 -0.78 -7.77 6.86
CA VAL A 80 -0.05 -7.16 5.74
C VAL A 80 0.02 -5.65 5.97
N GLU A 81 1.23 -5.11 5.94
CA GLU A 81 1.50 -3.67 5.89
C GLU A 81 2.01 -3.31 4.49
N ILE A 82 1.48 -2.23 3.93
CA ILE A 82 1.89 -1.72 2.60
C ILE A 82 2.33 -0.27 2.79
N ILE A 83 3.59 -0.01 2.49
CA ILE A 83 4.19 1.32 2.58
C ILE A 83 4.52 1.79 1.17
N ALA A 84 4.10 3.00 0.83
CA ALA A 84 4.43 3.65 -0.42
C ALA A 84 5.26 4.89 -0.13
N GLU A 85 6.47 4.95 -0.70
CA GLU A 85 7.39 6.06 -0.54
C GLU A 85 7.68 6.65 -1.92
N ASP A 86 7.47 7.94 -2.08
CA ASP A 86 7.78 8.66 -3.29
C ASP A 86 8.69 9.86 -3.04
N LYS A 87 9.23 10.41 -4.13
CA LYS A 87 10.10 11.59 -4.11
C LYS A 87 9.40 12.82 -4.69
N GLY A 88 8.06 12.80 -4.70
CA GLY A 88 7.25 13.90 -5.19
C GLY A 88 7.37 15.14 -4.31
N PRO A 89 6.77 16.26 -4.73
CA PRO A 89 6.79 17.52 -3.99
C PRO A 89 6.09 17.46 -2.62
N GLY A 90 5.50 16.31 -2.27
CA GLY A 90 4.64 16.13 -1.11
C GLY A 90 3.19 16.49 -1.40
N ILE A 91 2.31 16.16 -0.45
CA ILE A 91 0.90 16.58 -0.46
C ILE A 91 0.83 17.89 0.35
N SER A 92 0.45 18.99 -0.32
CA SER A 92 0.39 20.34 0.30
C SER A 92 -0.67 20.46 1.39
N ASP A 93 -1.76 19.70 1.26
CA ASP A 93 -2.84 19.62 2.24
C ASP A 93 -3.29 18.15 2.36
N VAL A 94 -2.77 17.49 3.41
CA VAL A 94 -3.06 16.09 3.69
C VAL A 94 -4.55 15.88 3.97
N GLU A 95 -5.21 16.81 4.67
CA GLU A 95 -6.65 16.71 4.98
C GLU A 95 -7.52 16.84 3.71
N GLN A 96 -7.11 17.63 2.73
CA GLN A 96 -7.80 17.75 1.45
C GLN A 96 -7.63 16.52 0.55
N ALA A 97 -6.47 15.86 0.60
CA ALA A 97 -6.26 14.59 -0.09
C ALA A 97 -7.15 13.47 0.50
N PHE A 98 -7.47 13.53 1.79
CA PHE A 98 -8.38 12.60 2.47
C PHE A 98 -9.87 12.94 2.33
N LYS A 99 -10.26 14.09 1.77
CA LYS A 99 -11.68 14.43 1.52
C LYS A 99 -12.17 13.73 0.24
N ASP A 100 -13.30 13.05 0.36
CA ASP A 100 -14.02 12.45 -0.77
C ASP A 100 -14.14 13.44 -1.94
N GLY A 101 -13.66 13.03 -3.11
CA GLY A 101 -13.82 13.80 -4.35
C GLY A 101 -12.55 14.37 -4.98
N TYR A 102 -11.37 14.27 -4.37
CA TYR A 102 -10.11 14.56 -5.07
C TYR A 102 -9.62 13.35 -5.88
N SER A 103 -10.48 12.83 -6.76
CA SER A 103 -10.11 11.86 -7.78
C SER A 103 -9.84 12.61 -9.08
N THR A 104 -8.58 12.78 -9.44
CA THR A 104 -8.24 13.39 -10.74
C THR A 104 -8.54 12.49 -11.95
N ARG A 105 -9.20 11.33 -11.79
CA ARG A 105 -9.80 10.51 -12.86
C ARG A 105 -10.48 9.26 -12.30
N GLY A 106 -11.81 9.26 -12.21
CA GLY A 106 -12.67 8.10 -12.48
C GLY A 106 -12.48 6.78 -11.71
N THR A 107 -11.75 6.74 -10.60
CA THR A 107 -11.77 5.58 -9.68
C THR A 107 -12.81 5.80 -8.59
N LEU A 108 -13.33 4.70 -8.02
CA LEU A 108 -14.52 4.57 -7.15
C LEU A 108 -14.54 5.39 -5.84
N GLY A 109 -13.82 6.51 -5.73
CA GLY A 109 -13.89 7.41 -4.58
C GLY A 109 -13.26 6.85 -3.30
N VAL A 110 -12.30 5.91 -3.42
CA VAL A 110 -11.71 5.20 -2.27
C VAL A 110 -10.21 5.43 -2.10
N GLY A 111 -9.58 6.27 -2.94
CA GLY A 111 -8.12 6.32 -3.15
C GLY A 111 -7.26 6.65 -1.93
N LEU A 112 -7.84 7.23 -0.88
CA LEU A 112 -7.17 7.52 0.39
C LEU A 112 -7.98 7.11 1.63
N PRO A 113 -9.33 7.18 1.64
CA PRO A 113 -10.13 6.66 2.76
C PRO A 113 -10.04 5.13 2.94
N ALA A 114 -9.75 4.36 1.88
CA ALA A 114 -9.62 2.90 1.99
C ALA A 114 -8.33 2.43 2.69
N VAL A 115 -7.32 3.31 2.78
CA VAL A 115 -6.03 3.02 3.41
C VAL A 115 -6.09 3.20 4.94
N LYS A 116 -7.16 3.83 5.46
CA LYS A 116 -7.37 3.99 6.89
C LYS A 116 -8.33 2.91 7.41
N ARG A 117 -7.80 1.93 8.14
CA ARG A 117 -8.57 1.09 9.08
C ARG A 117 -7.81 1.00 10.39
#